data_AF-A0A6V8LA01-F1
#
_entry.id   AF-A0A6V8LA01-F1
#
_cell.length_a   1.000
_cell.length_b   1.000
_cell.length_c   1.000
_cell.angle_alpha   90.00
_cell.angle_beta   90.00
_cell.angle_gamma   90.00
#
_symmetry.space_group_name_H-M   'P 1'
#
loop_
_entity.id
_entity.type
_entity.pdbx_description
1 polymer ?
#
loop_
_entity_poly.entity_id
_entity_poly.type
_entity_poly.pdbx_seq_one_letter_code
_entity_poly.pdbx_strand_id
1 'polypeptide(L)'
;MIDQWEAQLIAAPWVNQDKSVGLVRTAGVHEFDLGYVFWRVLPPGESEDVGSGRAVVDRRNGELTYWPSVPVPEVVEQYRAYREQVPVATLTWDPVVRARHLRVRAAFPENATHLRLPDGRVRISHSMRGEGTPRPHRLVAQFLDELPVAYRERGYERCSEVAAVSDALYAEEAKRSADVSLDSARTEVFRGADLVTYRIREPGDPTAGEPTPPCVSCQALLRHFGFALQGPEGAA
;
A
#
# COMPACT_ATOMS: atom_id res chain seq x y z
N MET A 1 -13.78 -11.65 3.70
CA MET A 1 -14.54 -10.40 3.62
C MET A 1 -14.38 -9.69 4.94
N ILE A 2 -14.18 -8.38 4.93
CA ILE A 2 -14.08 -7.59 6.15
C ILE A 2 -15.46 -7.14 6.61
N ASP A 3 -15.66 -7.03 7.91
CA ASP A 3 -16.88 -6.43 8.48
C ASP A 3 -16.72 -4.91 8.70
N GLN A 4 -17.79 -4.25 9.15
CA GLN A 4 -17.77 -2.80 9.41
C GLN A 4 -16.76 -2.41 10.49
N TRP A 5 -16.55 -3.25 11.51
CA TRP A 5 -15.60 -2.98 12.58
C TRP A 5 -14.17 -3.03 12.06
N GLU A 6 -13.83 -4.05 11.28
CA GLU A 6 -12.56 -4.15 10.58
C GLU A 6 -12.34 -2.99 9.61
N ALA A 7 -13.38 -2.58 8.87
CA ALA A 7 -13.32 -1.41 8.00
C ALA A 7 -13.03 -0.12 8.78
N GLN A 8 -13.67 0.07 9.94
CA GLN A 8 -13.39 1.20 10.84
C GLN A 8 -11.96 1.17 11.37
N LEU A 9 -11.43 -0.01 11.71
CA LEU A 9 -10.03 -0.17 12.11
C LEU A 9 -9.09 0.26 10.98
N ILE A 10 -9.35 -0.18 9.75
CA ILE A 10 -8.55 0.14 8.55
C ILE A 10 -8.59 1.63 8.23
N ALA A 11 -9.75 2.28 8.35
CA ALA A 11 -9.91 3.71 8.08
C ALA A 11 -9.38 4.60 9.22
N ALA A 12 -9.21 4.09 10.44
CA ALA A 12 -8.83 4.90 11.59
C ALA A 12 -7.52 5.68 11.42
N PRO A 13 -6.41 5.12 10.91
CA PRO A 13 -5.20 5.89 10.65
C PRO A 13 -5.46 7.08 9.71
N TRP A 14 -6.26 6.87 8.65
CA TRP A 14 -6.62 7.92 7.69
C TRP A 14 -7.45 9.06 8.30
N VAL A 15 -8.47 8.71 9.10
CA VAL A 15 -9.31 9.69 9.81
C VAL A 15 -8.46 10.56 10.74
N ASN A 16 -7.43 9.97 11.34
CA ASN A 16 -6.56 10.59 12.33
C ASN A 16 -5.29 11.22 11.73
N GLN A 17 -5.11 11.28 10.40
CA GLN A 17 -3.96 11.96 9.81
C GLN A 17 -3.97 13.46 10.18
N ASP A 18 -2.77 14.01 10.39
CA ASP A 18 -2.51 15.43 10.68
C ASP A 18 -3.21 15.98 11.92
N LYS A 19 -3.62 15.12 12.86
CA LYS A 19 -4.22 15.56 14.11
C LYS A 19 -3.16 16.08 15.08
N SER A 20 -3.52 17.12 15.83
CA SER A 20 -2.81 17.48 17.06
C SER A 20 -2.91 16.34 18.08
N VAL A 21 -1.82 16.12 18.82
CA VAL A 21 -1.75 15.07 19.85
C VAL A 21 -2.89 15.26 20.86
N GLY A 22 -3.71 14.23 21.06
CA GLY A 22 -4.82 14.23 22.03
C GLY A 22 -6.22 14.46 21.44
N LEU A 23 -6.35 14.88 20.19
CA LEU A 23 -7.65 14.99 19.54
C LEU A 23 -8.11 13.63 18.98
N VAL A 24 -9.37 13.27 19.20
CA VAL A 24 -10.00 12.11 18.53
C VAL A 24 -11.00 12.67 17.52
N ARG A 25 -10.75 12.40 16.23
CA ARG A 25 -11.69 12.75 15.16
C ARG A 25 -12.74 11.65 15.04
N THR A 26 -14.00 12.07 14.87
CA THR A 26 -15.10 11.14 14.59
C THR A 26 -15.18 10.91 13.08
N ALA A 27 -15.34 9.66 12.68
CA ALA A 27 -15.56 9.31 11.28
C ALA A 27 -17.05 9.06 11.04
N GLY A 28 -17.57 9.63 9.96
CA GLY A 28 -18.84 9.19 9.40
C GLY A 28 -18.59 7.95 8.54
N VAL A 29 -19.56 7.06 8.49
CA VAL A 29 -19.48 5.81 7.74
C VAL A 29 -20.77 5.58 6.96
N HIS A 30 -20.64 5.11 5.73
CA HIS A 30 -21.74 4.64 4.90
C HIS A 30 -21.39 3.28 4.31
N GLU A 31 -22.21 2.28 4.59
CA GLU A 31 -22.08 0.95 4.04
C GLU A 31 -22.81 0.83 2.71
N PHE A 32 -22.17 0.21 1.71
CA PHE A 32 -22.76 -0.10 0.41
C PHE A 32 -22.33 -1.50 -0.06
N ASP A 33 -22.72 -1.92 -1.27
CA ASP A 33 -22.53 -3.29 -1.80
C ASP A 33 -21.06 -3.73 -1.93
N LEU A 34 -20.14 -2.83 -2.28
CA LEU A 34 -18.71 -3.17 -2.45
C LEU A 34 -17.83 -2.85 -1.23
N GLY A 35 -18.33 -2.08 -0.26
CA GLY A 35 -17.50 -1.69 0.88
C GLY A 35 -18.12 -0.65 1.81
N TYR A 36 -17.25 0.19 2.33
CA TYR A 36 -17.56 1.22 3.31
C TYR A 36 -16.91 2.54 2.90
N VAL A 37 -17.71 3.60 2.78
CA VAL A 37 -17.23 4.97 2.57
C VAL A 37 -17.06 5.65 3.92
N PHE A 38 -15.90 6.27 4.14
CA PHE A 38 -15.55 7.01 5.34
C PHE A 38 -15.27 8.47 5.02
N TRP A 39 -15.62 9.33 5.97
CA TRP A 39 -15.27 10.74 5.95
C TRP A 39 -15.03 11.29 7.35
N ARG A 40 -14.33 12.42 7.43
CA ARG A 40 -14.13 13.14 8.69
C ARG A 40 -15.41 13.90 9.03
N VAL A 41 -15.96 13.69 10.22
CA VAL A 41 -17.05 14.52 10.76
C VAL A 41 -16.41 15.72 11.42
N LEU A 42 -16.67 16.91 10.87
CA LEU A 42 -16.16 18.17 11.40
C LEU A 42 -17.04 18.65 12.55
N PRO A 43 -16.44 19.32 13.57
CA PRO A 43 -17.20 20.06 14.55
C PRO A 43 -18.09 21.13 13.88
N PRO A 44 -19.24 21.48 14.48
CA PRO A 44 -20.06 22.58 13.99
C PRO A 44 -19.26 23.88 13.89
N GLY A 45 -19.25 24.51 12.71
CA GLY A 45 -18.56 25.79 12.46
C GLY A 45 -17.18 25.66 11.79
N GLU A 46 -16.66 24.44 11.59
CA GLU A 46 -15.44 24.20 10.80
C GLU A 46 -15.79 23.83 9.35
N SER A 47 -15.03 24.35 8.39
CA SER A 47 -15.13 24.00 6.97
C SER A 47 -14.25 22.80 6.64
N GLU A 48 -14.63 22.01 5.62
CA GLU A 48 -13.77 20.97 5.05
C GLU A 48 -12.43 21.57 4.63
N ASP A 49 -11.33 21.12 5.24
CA ASP A 49 -9.98 21.42 4.78
C ASP A 49 -9.85 20.99 3.30
N VAL A 50 -9.15 21.79 2.50
CA VAL A 50 -8.76 21.39 1.14
C VAL A 50 -7.94 20.09 1.26
N GLY A 51 -8.44 18.99 0.69
CA GLY A 51 -7.83 17.66 0.79
C GLY A 51 -8.50 16.70 1.79
N SER A 52 -9.59 17.09 2.45
CA SER A 52 -10.40 16.25 3.35
C SER A 52 -11.25 15.19 2.63
N GLY A 53 -10.71 14.58 1.57
CA GLY A 53 -11.39 13.64 0.66
C GLY A 53 -12.11 12.47 1.35
N ARG A 54 -12.61 11.53 0.56
CA ARG A 54 -13.32 10.36 1.07
C ARG A 54 -12.37 9.17 1.04
N ALA A 55 -12.54 8.25 1.97
CA ALA A 55 -11.83 6.98 1.93
C ALA A 55 -12.82 5.85 1.71
N VAL A 56 -12.47 4.89 0.86
CA VAL A 56 -13.27 3.68 0.66
C VAL A 56 -12.45 2.48 1.09
N VAL A 57 -13.02 1.66 1.98
CA VAL A 57 -12.48 0.34 2.34
C VAL A 57 -13.28 -0.74 1.62
N ASP A 58 -12.61 -1.52 0.80
CA ASP A 58 -13.21 -2.62 0.04
C ASP A 58 -13.61 -3.79 0.96
N ARG A 59 -14.84 -4.29 0.82
CA ARG A 59 -15.32 -5.40 1.67
C ARG A 59 -14.60 -6.72 1.41
N ARG A 60 -14.08 -6.96 0.21
CA ARG A 60 -13.51 -8.25 -0.17
C ARG A 60 -12.08 -8.39 0.33
N ASN A 61 -11.23 -7.38 0.10
CA ASN A 61 -9.80 -7.45 0.41
C ASN A 61 -9.32 -6.45 1.47
N GLY A 62 -10.17 -5.53 1.93
CA GLY A 62 -9.82 -4.48 2.90
C GLY A 62 -8.87 -3.41 2.39
N GLU A 63 -8.73 -3.26 1.07
CA GLU A 63 -7.95 -2.17 0.46
C GLU A 63 -8.58 -0.81 0.78
N LEU A 64 -7.77 0.11 1.33
CA LEU A 64 -8.13 1.50 1.55
C LEU A 64 -7.74 2.33 0.32
N THR A 65 -8.72 2.99 -0.29
CA THR A 65 -8.53 3.88 -1.45
C THR A 65 -9.00 5.29 -1.14
N TYR A 66 -8.41 6.28 -1.83
CA TYR A 66 -8.67 7.70 -1.60
C TYR A 66 -9.50 8.26 -2.75
N TRP A 67 -10.50 9.06 -2.41
CA TRP A 67 -11.52 9.58 -3.32
C TRP A 67 -11.74 11.09 -3.12
N PRO A 68 -12.20 11.82 -4.15
CA PRO A 68 -12.50 13.24 -4.04
C PRO A 68 -13.49 13.54 -2.92
N SER A 69 -13.50 14.77 -2.39
CA SER A 69 -14.56 15.23 -1.47
C SER A 69 -15.84 15.56 -2.24
N VAL A 70 -16.48 14.53 -2.78
CA VAL A 70 -17.81 14.60 -3.37
C VAL A 70 -18.83 13.91 -2.45
N PRO A 71 -20.14 14.14 -2.63
CA PRO A 71 -21.17 13.45 -1.85
C PRO A 71 -21.00 11.93 -1.87
N VAL A 72 -21.34 11.27 -0.76
CA VAL A 72 -21.19 9.81 -0.61
C VAL A 72 -21.81 8.99 -1.75
N PRO A 73 -23.03 9.28 -2.25
CA PRO A 73 -23.59 8.54 -3.38
C PRO A 73 -22.74 8.65 -4.64
N GLU A 74 -22.09 9.79 -4.88
CA GLU A 74 -21.21 9.98 -6.03
C GLU A 74 -19.92 9.18 -5.88
N VAL A 75 -19.33 9.12 -4.68
CA VAL A 75 -18.19 8.22 -4.39
C VAL A 75 -18.56 6.77 -4.65
N VAL A 76 -19.76 6.35 -4.27
CA VAL A 76 -20.23 4.96 -4.48
C VAL A 76 -20.28 4.64 -5.97
N GLU A 77 -20.86 5.51 -6.81
CA GLU A 77 -20.88 5.27 -8.27
C GLU A 77 -19.48 5.29 -8.89
N GLN A 78 -18.64 6.25 -8.50
CA GLN A 78 -17.25 6.30 -8.97
C GLN A 78 -16.46 5.04 -8.55
N TYR A 79 -16.67 4.55 -7.34
CA TYR A 79 -16.02 3.34 -6.83
C TYR A 79 -16.45 2.08 -7.59
N ARG A 80 -17.75 1.96 -7.92
CA ARG A 80 -18.25 0.86 -8.77
C ARG A 80 -17.58 0.88 -10.12
N ALA A 81 -17.57 2.03 -10.80
CA ALA A 81 -16.93 2.19 -12.10
C ALA A 81 -15.41 1.90 -12.05
N TYR A 82 -14.73 2.27 -10.96
CA TYR A 82 -13.33 1.91 -10.75
C TYR A 82 -13.11 0.42 -10.56
N ARG A 83 -13.96 -0.27 -9.80
CA ARG A 83 -13.83 -1.72 -9.57
C ARG A 83 -14.15 -2.57 -10.79
N GLU A 84 -14.91 -2.05 -11.74
CA GLU A 84 -15.06 -2.66 -13.07
C GLU A 84 -13.74 -2.67 -13.85
N GLN A 85 -12.90 -1.64 -13.68
CA GLN A 85 -11.62 -1.50 -14.38
C GLN A 85 -10.44 -2.08 -13.61
N VAL A 86 -10.52 -2.07 -12.28
CA VAL A 86 -9.47 -2.53 -11.36
C VAL A 86 -10.07 -3.57 -10.41
N PRO A 87 -10.06 -4.85 -10.83
CA PRO A 87 -10.60 -5.94 -10.03
C PRO A 87 -9.90 -6.03 -8.67
N VAL A 88 -10.65 -6.54 -7.69
CA VAL A 88 -10.14 -6.79 -6.34
C VAL A 88 -9.00 -7.80 -6.39
N ALA A 89 -7.84 -7.41 -5.88
CA ALA A 89 -6.65 -8.23 -5.82
C ALA A 89 -6.29 -8.62 -4.38
N THR A 90 -5.52 -9.71 -4.23
CA THR A 90 -4.89 -10.05 -2.95
C THR A 90 -3.89 -8.98 -2.54
N LEU A 91 -3.83 -8.68 -1.25
CA LEU A 91 -2.81 -7.81 -0.67
C LEU A 91 -1.77 -8.64 0.08
N THR A 92 -0.50 -8.27 -0.10
CA THR A 92 0.65 -8.90 0.58
C THR A 92 0.49 -8.86 2.09
N TRP A 93 0.07 -7.70 2.60
CA TRP A 93 -0.22 -7.52 4.00
C TRP A 93 -1.70 -7.73 4.28
N ASP A 94 -2.01 -8.40 5.39
CA ASP A 94 -3.35 -8.37 5.95
C ASP A 94 -3.68 -6.91 6.36
N PRO A 95 -4.74 -6.30 5.80
CA PRO A 95 -5.07 -4.90 6.05
C PRO A 95 -5.50 -4.65 7.50
N VAL A 96 -6.11 -5.61 8.18
CA VAL A 96 -6.54 -5.48 9.58
C VAL A 96 -5.32 -5.53 10.49
N VAL A 97 -4.37 -6.44 10.22
CA VAL A 97 -3.10 -6.49 10.97
C VAL A 97 -2.30 -5.20 10.74
N ARG A 98 -2.23 -4.72 9.49
CA ARG A 98 -1.59 -3.43 9.17
C ARG A 98 -2.23 -2.28 9.92
N ALA A 99 -3.56 -2.21 9.96
CA ALA A 99 -4.30 -1.17 10.68
C ALA A 99 -4.02 -1.18 12.18
N ARG A 100 -3.97 -2.37 12.80
CA ARG A 100 -3.57 -2.53 14.21
C ARG A 100 -2.15 -2.04 14.46
N HIS A 101 -1.23 -2.36 13.54
CA HIS A 101 0.15 -1.89 13.62
C HIS A 101 0.24 -0.36 13.63
N LEU A 102 -0.47 0.30 12.71
CA LEU A 102 -0.51 1.76 12.58
C LEU A 102 -1.20 2.46 13.75
N ARG A 103 -2.08 1.78 14.48
CA ARG A 103 -2.80 2.35 15.63
C ARG A 103 -1.97 2.38 16.92
N VAL A 104 -1.15 1.34 17.13
CA VAL A 104 -0.44 1.14 18.42
C VAL A 104 0.92 1.82 18.43
N ARG A 105 1.55 2.03 17.27
CA ARG A 105 2.90 2.59 17.18
C ARG A 105 2.84 4.02 16.63
N ALA A 106 3.41 4.98 17.37
CA ALA A 106 3.94 6.19 16.75
C ALA A 106 4.92 5.77 15.63
N ALA A 107 5.05 6.57 14.56
CA ALA A 107 5.71 6.18 13.31
C ALA A 107 7.05 5.48 13.51
N PHE A 108 7.04 4.15 13.66
CA PHE A 108 8.25 3.37 13.88
C PHE A 108 9.04 3.35 12.58
N PRO A 109 10.38 3.24 12.60
CA PRO A 109 11.18 3.19 11.38
C PRO A 109 10.69 2.12 10.40
N GLU A 110 10.00 2.58 9.35
CA GLU A 110 9.52 1.78 8.22
C GLU A 110 10.02 2.40 6.91
N ASN A 111 9.86 1.67 5.81
CA ASN A 111 10.10 2.19 4.48
C ASN A 111 8.81 2.13 3.67
N ALA A 112 8.62 3.08 2.77
CA ALA A 112 7.54 3.10 1.80
C ALA A 112 8.14 3.05 0.39
N THR A 113 7.77 2.04 -0.39
CA THR A 113 8.19 1.91 -1.79
C THR A 113 7.08 2.43 -2.69
N HIS A 114 7.43 3.40 -3.54
CA HIS A 114 6.59 3.91 -4.61
C HIS A 114 7.02 3.21 -5.90
N LEU A 115 6.21 2.27 -6.37
CA LEU A 115 6.40 1.54 -7.62
C LEU A 115 5.53 2.18 -8.70
N ARG A 116 6.14 2.72 -9.76
CA ARG A 116 5.42 3.24 -10.93
C ARG A 116 5.44 2.19 -12.03
N LEU A 117 4.25 1.80 -12.48
CA LEU A 117 4.06 0.88 -13.59
C LEU A 117 4.12 1.62 -14.93
N PRO A 118 4.35 0.90 -16.05
CA PRO A 118 4.50 1.53 -17.38
C PRO A 118 3.24 2.26 -17.87
N ASP A 119 2.07 1.88 -17.37
CA ASP A 119 0.79 2.54 -17.67
C ASP A 119 0.51 3.77 -16.79
N GLY A 120 1.49 4.22 -16.00
CA GLY A 120 1.41 5.39 -15.14
C GLY A 120 0.77 5.13 -13.78
N ARG A 121 0.25 3.93 -13.51
CA ARG A 121 -0.27 3.58 -12.18
C ARG A 121 0.87 3.56 -11.16
N VAL A 122 0.62 4.11 -9.98
CA VAL A 122 1.55 4.07 -8.85
C VAL A 122 0.99 3.18 -7.76
N ARG A 123 1.82 2.25 -7.27
CA ARG A 123 1.54 1.42 -6.10
C ARG A 123 2.47 1.85 -4.97
N ILE A 124 1.88 2.19 -3.83
CA ILE A 124 2.61 2.51 -2.60
C ILE A 124 2.43 1.36 -1.62
N SER A 125 3.54 0.74 -1.22
CA SER A 125 3.55 -0.36 -0.26
C SER A 125 4.56 -0.09 0.85
N HIS A 126 4.25 -0.52 2.06
CA HIS A 126 5.05 -0.24 3.25
C HIS A 126 5.68 -1.52 3.78
N SER A 127 6.87 -1.40 4.36
CA SER A 127 7.49 -2.49 5.11
C SER A 127 6.72 -2.70 6.42
N MET A 128 6.62 -3.93 6.91
CA MET A 128 5.96 -4.20 8.19
C MET A 128 6.89 -4.94 9.15
N ARG A 129 7.14 -4.36 10.33
CA ARG A 129 7.89 -5.03 11.40
C ARG A 129 6.92 -5.60 12.45
N GLY A 130 7.29 -6.74 13.05
CA GLY A 130 6.51 -7.33 14.14
C GLY A 130 5.46 -8.34 13.66
N GLU A 131 4.29 -8.33 14.30
CA GLU A 131 3.23 -9.31 14.05
C GLU A 131 2.64 -9.23 12.63
N GLY A 132 2.10 -10.35 12.17
CA GLY A 132 1.61 -10.54 10.80
C GLY A 132 2.60 -11.33 9.94
N THR A 133 2.08 -12.23 9.12
CA THR A 133 2.88 -12.99 8.14
C THR A 133 2.63 -12.41 6.76
N PRO A 134 3.66 -11.94 6.03
CA PRO A 134 3.47 -11.50 4.65
C PRO A 134 2.95 -12.65 3.80
N ARG A 135 2.07 -12.34 2.84
CA ARG A 135 1.60 -13.26 1.81
C ARG A 135 2.18 -12.80 0.46
N PRO A 136 3.49 -12.98 0.21
CA PRO A 136 4.08 -12.55 -1.05
C PRO A 136 3.46 -13.33 -2.21
N HIS A 137 3.46 -12.70 -3.39
CA HIS A 137 3.03 -13.34 -4.63
C HIS A 137 3.86 -14.58 -4.91
N ARG A 138 3.30 -15.63 -5.54
CA ARG A 138 3.97 -16.94 -5.72
C ARG A 138 5.36 -16.83 -6.35
N LEU A 139 5.53 -15.96 -7.35
CA LEU A 139 6.83 -15.73 -7.99
C LEU A 139 7.84 -15.06 -7.05
N VAL A 140 7.36 -14.17 -6.18
CA VAL A 140 8.19 -13.51 -5.17
C VAL A 140 8.55 -14.52 -4.08
N ALA A 141 7.58 -15.29 -3.58
CA ALA A 141 7.80 -16.35 -2.60
C ALA A 141 8.86 -17.34 -3.08
N GLN A 142 8.70 -17.86 -4.30
CA GLN A 142 9.66 -18.78 -4.91
C GLN A 142 11.08 -18.19 -4.96
N PHE A 143 11.20 -16.93 -5.40
CA PHE A 143 12.50 -16.26 -5.42
C PHE A 143 13.11 -16.12 -4.01
N LEU A 144 12.31 -15.74 -3.01
CA LEU A 144 12.78 -15.55 -1.63
C LEU A 144 13.21 -16.88 -0.98
N ASP A 145 12.56 -17.99 -1.32
CA ASP A 145 12.89 -19.34 -0.85
C ASP A 145 14.23 -19.81 -1.43
N GLU A 146 14.48 -19.52 -2.71
CA GLU A 146 15.69 -19.88 -3.44
C GLU A 146 16.86 -18.90 -3.22
N LEU A 147 16.62 -17.74 -2.60
CA LEU A 147 17.64 -16.69 -2.41
C LEU A 147 18.84 -17.24 -1.61
N PRO A 148 20.08 -17.17 -2.08
CA PRO A 148 21.23 -17.68 -1.32
C PRO A 148 21.41 -16.94 0.01
N VAL A 149 21.86 -17.66 1.05
CA VAL A 149 22.03 -17.11 2.41
C VAL A 149 22.90 -15.85 2.43
N ALA A 150 23.91 -15.75 1.57
CA ALA A 150 24.77 -14.57 1.44
C ALA A 150 24.03 -13.30 1.02
N TYR A 151 22.84 -13.42 0.42
CA TYR A 151 21.99 -12.31 0.02
C TYR A 151 20.76 -12.14 0.92
N ARG A 152 20.62 -12.90 2.02
CA ARG A 152 19.48 -12.81 2.95
C ARG A 152 19.77 -11.81 4.06
N GLU A 153 19.19 -10.61 3.93
CA GLU A 153 19.18 -9.59 4.97
C GLU A 153 18.17 -9.94 6.06
N ARG A 154 18.36 -9.45 7.28
CA ARG A 154 17.40 -9.72 8.36
C ARG A 154 16.03 -9.12 8.05
N GLY A 155 15.00 -9.97 7.99
CA GLY A 155 13.61 -9.54 7.75
C GLY A 155 13.33 -9.11 6.30
N TYR A 156 14.16 -9.58 5.36
CA TYR A 156 14.06 -9.29 3.92
C TYR A 156 12.68 -9.60 3.31
N GLU A 157 11.98 -10.59 3.85
CA GLU A 157 10.62 -10.97 3.43
C GLU A 157 9.54 -9.93 3.79
N ARG A 158 9.90 -8.91 4.57
CA ARG A 158 8.99 -7.88 5.09
C ARG A 158 9.27 -6.48 4.55
N CYS A 159 10.19 -6.36 3.60
CA CYS A 159 10.55 -5.10 2.96
C CYS A 159 9.39 -4.54 2.13
N SER A 160 9.35 -3.21 1.98
CA SER A 160 8.31 -2.53 1.20
C SER A 160 8.37 -2.90 -0.28
N GLU A 161 9.55 -3.21 -0.80
CA GLU A 161 9.77 -3.65 -2.18
C GLU A 161 9.15 -5.02 -2.45
N VAL A 162 9.23 -5.94 -1.48
CA VAL A 162 8.59 -7.27 -1.56
C VAL A 162 7.08 -7.11 -1.69
N ALA A 163 6.48 -6.23 -0.87
CA ALA A 163 5.06 -5.93 -0.93
C ALA A 163 4.68 -5.19 -2.22
N ALA A 164 5.46 -4.21 -2.67
CA ALA A 164 5.17 -3.47 -3.90
C ALA A 164 5.13 -4.37 -5.14
N VAL A 165 6.14 -5.22 -5.31
CA VAL A 165 6.20 -6.19 -6.43
C VAL A 165 5.08 -7.21 -6.33
N SER A 166 4.83 -7.75 -5.12
CA SER A 166 3.77 -8.75 -4.91
C SER A 166 2.37 -8.19 -5.17
N ASP A 167 2.06 -7.00 -4.64
CA ASP A 167 0.77 -6.33 -4.83
C ASP A 167 0.53 -5.98 -6.31
N ALA A 168 1.58 -5.60 -7.04
CA ALA A 168 1.49 -5.34 -8.49
C ALA A 168 1.20 -6.62 -9.29
N LEU A 169 1.84 -7.74 -8.94
CA LEU A 169 1.58 -9.04 -9.58
C LEU A 169 0.18 -9.54 -9.29
N TYR A 170 -0.29 -9.48 -8.04
CA TYR A 170 -1.66 -9.84 -7.70
C TYR A 170 -2.69 -8.98 -8.43
N ALA A 171 -2.44 -7.67 -8.56
CA ALA A 171 -3.31 -6.78 -9.31
C ALA A 171 -3.37 -7.16 -10.80
N GLU A 172 -2.25 -7.57 -11.38
CA GLU A 172 -2.20 -8.00 -12.77
C GLU A 172 -2.90 -9.35 -12.97
N GLU A 173 -2.68 -10.34 -12.10
CA GLU A 173 -3.39 -11.63 -12.15
C GLU A 173 -4.91 -11.43 -12.01
N ALA A 174 -5.34 -10.56 -11.10
CA ALA A 174 -6.76 -10.21 -10.93
C ALA A 174 -7.33 -9.55 -12.20
N LYS A 175 -6.57 -8.67 -12.85
CA LYS A 175 -6.97 -8.04 -14.12
C LYS A 175 -7.06 -9.03 -15.28
N ARG A 176 -6.11 -9.97 -15.38
CA ARG A 176 -6.07 -11.00 -16.42
C ARG A 176 -7.04 -12.16 -16.15
N SER A 177 -7.48 -12.31 -14.91
CA SER A 177 -8.14 -13.54 -14.42
C SER A 177 -7.32 -14.80 -14.72
N ALA A 178 -5.98 -14.67 -14.65
CA ALA A 178 -5.04 -15.72 -14.99
C ALA A 178 -3.67 -15.46 -14.34
N ASP A 179 -2.94 -16.54 -14.07
CA ASP A 179 -1.62 -16.50 -13.47
C ASP A 179 -0.58 -15.77 -14.36
N VAL A 180 0.30 -14.99 -13.73
CA VAL A 180 1.39 -14.27 -14.41
C VAL A 180 2.68 -15.08 -14.34
N SER A 181 3.26 -15.42 -15.50
CA SER A 181 4.57 -16.08 -15.56
C SER A 181 5.71 -15.09 -15.23
N LEU A 182 6.88 -15.58 -14.84
CA LEU A 182 8.04 -14.72 -14.58
C LEU A 182 8.49 -13.94 -15.84
N ASP A 183 8.39 -14.57 -17.01
CA ASP A 183 8.72 -13.93 -18.28
C ASP A 183 7.73 -12.78 -18.58
N SER A 184 6.44 -13.02 -18.40
CA SER A 184 5.40 -12.00 -18.57
C SER A 184 5.51 -10.89 -17.52
N ALA A 185 5.88 -11.22 -16.28
CA ALA A 185 6.16 -10.22 -15.24
C ALA A 185 7.28 -9.25 -15.68
N ARG A 186 8.37 -9.78 -16.21
CA ARG A 186 9.52 -8.97 -16.68
C ARG A 186 9.19 -8.15 -17.93
N THR A 187 8.51 -8.77 -18.87
CA THR A 187 8.34 -8.22 -20.22
C THR A 187 7.07 -7.40 -20.37
N GLU A 188 6.01 -7.67 -19.62
CA GLU A 188 4.73 -6.96 -19.79
C GLU A 188 4.40 -6.09 -18.59
N VAL A 189 4.58 -6.61 -17.37
CA VAL A 189 4.14 -5.92 -16.15
C VAL A 189 5.15 -4.87 -15.70
N PHE A 190 6.43 -5.25 -15.65
CA PHE A 190 7.50 -4.40 -15.11
C PHE A 190 8.43 -3.81 -16.19
N ARG A 191 8.11 -3.97 -17.48
CA ARG A 191 8.93 -3.41 -18.57
C ARG A 191 8.91 -1.89 -18.52
N GLY A 192 10.02 -1.29 -18.06
CA GLY A 192 10.15 0.15 -17.89
C GLY A 192 9.51 0.68 -16.60
N ALA A 193 9.12 -0.20 -15.69
CA ALA A 193 8.75 0.18 -14.34
C ALA A 193 9.98 0.64 -13.56
N ASP A 194 9.78 1.58 -12.64
CA ASP A 194 10.79 2.04 -11.70
C ASP A 194 10.19 2.16 -10.30
N LEU A 195 11.07 2.30 -9.32
CA LEU A 195 10.65 2.50 -7.94
C LEU A 195 11.62 3.36 -7.17
N VAL A 196 11.08 4.01 -6.15
CA VAL A 196 11.85 4.73 -5.12
C VAL A 196 11.35 4.29 -3.76
N THR A 197 12.27 3.98 -2.86
CA THR A 197 11.96 3.64 -1.47
C THR A 197 12.30 4.83 -0.57
N TYR A 198 11.34 5.29 0.23
CA TYR A 198 11.48 6.40 1.17
C TYR A 198 11.51 5.90 2.61
N ARG A 199 12.27 6.61 3.46
CA ARG A 199 12.28 6.39 4.91
C ARG A 199 11.08 7.04 5.54
N ILE A 200 10.26 6.26 6.24
CA ILE A 200 9.20 6.79 7.10
C ILE A 200 9.69 6.69 8.54
N ARG A 201 9.68 7.82 9.23
CA ARG A 201 10.29 7.98 10.56
C ARG A 201 9.37 8.80 11.46
N GLU A 202 9.75 8.87 12.74
CA GLU A 202 9.05 9.67 13.73
C GLU A 202 9.13 11.17 13.41
N PRO A 203 8.12 11.97 13.79
CA PRO A 203 8.17 13.42 13.64
C PRO A 203 9.45 13.99 14.27
N GLY A 204 10.21 14.75 13.49
CA GLY A 204 11.48 15.36 13.92
C GLY A 204 12.74 14.55 13.59
N ASP A 205 12.61 13.32 13.06
CA ASP A 205 13.77 12.59 12.54
C ASP A 205 14.29 13.28 11.26
N PRO A 206 15.59 13.61 11.18
CA PRO A 206 16.16 14.33 10.04
C PRO A 206 16.14 13.53 8.73
N THR A 207 16.06 12.20 8.81
CA THR A 207 16.05 11.30 7.65
C THR A 207 14.64 10.97 7.16
N ALA A 208 13.60 11.52 7.80
CA ALA A 208 12.21 11.31 7.40
C ALA A 208 11.97 11.84 5.97
N GLY A 209 11.38 11.01 5.12
CA GLY A 209 11.08 11.35 3.72
C GLY A 209 12.28 11.25 2.77
N GLU A 210 13.49 10.97 3.27
CA GLU A 210 14.64 10.77 2.39
C GLU A 210 14.54 9.45 1.61
N PRO A 211 14.97 9.42 0.34
CA PRO A 211 15.11 8.17 -0.40
C PRO A 211 16.22 7.30 0.21
N THR A 212 16.03 5.98 0.18
CA THR A 212 17.01 5.00 0.63
C THR A 212 17.13 3.89 -0.40
N PRO A 213 18.35 3.37 -0.68
CA PRO A 213 18.49 2.24 -1.56
C PRO A 213 17.81 0.99 -0.97
N PRO A 214 17.26 0.09 -1.81
CA PRO A 214 16.78 -1.21 -1.35
C PRO A 214 17.89 -2.02 -0.70
N CYS A 215 17.53 -2.87 0.28
CA CYS A 215 18.49 -3.79 0.90
C CYS A 215 19.03 -4.81 -0.12
N VAL A 216 20.12 -5.50 0.20
CA VAL A 216 20.78 -6.45 -0.73
C VAL A 216 19.82 -7.50 -1.28
N SER A 217 18.94 -8.07 -0.42
CA SER A 217 17.92 -9.04 -0.84
C SER A 217 16.93 -8.44 -1.83
N CYS A 218 16.44 -7.23 -1.56
CA CYS A 218 15.50 -6.54 -2.44
C CYS A 218 16.16 -6.11 -3.75
N GLN A 219 17.44 -5.73 -3.75
CA GLN A 219 18.15 -5.49 -5.00
C GLN A 219 18.23 -6.76 -5.86
N ALA A 220 18.49 -7.92 -5.25
CA ALA A 220 18.47 -9.20 -5.95
C ALA A 220 17.08 -9.52 -6.52
N LEU A 221 16.02 -9.31 -5.73
CA LEU A 221 14.63 -9.47 -6.15
C LEU A 221 14.30 -8.58 -7.34
N LEU A 222 14.62 -7.28 -7.25
CA LEU A 222 14.30 -6.31 -8.29
C LEU A 222 15.04 -6.61 -9.59
N ARG A 223 16.32 -7.00 -9.52
CA ARG A 223 17.05 -7.50 -10.70
C ARG A 223 16.40 -8.76 -11.27
N HIS A 224 15.94 -9.67 -10.41
CA HIS A 224 15.24 -10.87 -10.84
C HIS A 224 13.94 -10.55 -11.59
N PHE A 225 13.24 -9.47 -11.26
CA PHE A 225 12.04 -9.02 -11.98
C PHE A 225 12.32 -8.04 -13.14
N GLY A 226 13.59 -7.79 -13.47
CA GLY A 226 13.99 -6.99 -14.64
C GLY A 226 14.05 -5.49 -14.40
N PHE A 227 14.04 -5.04 -13.14
CA PHE A 227 14.18 -3.61 -12.81
C PHE A 227 15.60 -3.13 -13.06
N ALA A 228 15.71 -1.95 -13.68
CA ALA A 228 16.96 -1.20 -13.76
C ALA A 228 17.13 -0.38 -12.47
N LEU A 229 17.91 -0.90 -11.53
CA LEU A 229 18.23 -0.18 -10.30
C LEU A 229 19.20 0.96 -10.62
N GLN A 230 18.78 2.20 -10.43
CA GLN A 230 19.71 3.33 -10.43
C GLN A 230 20.63 3.21 -9.21
N GLY A 231 21.94 3.44 -9.43
CA GLY A 231 22.87 3.64 -8.32
C GLY A 231 22.47 4.88 -7.51
N PRO A 232 23.06 5.10 -6.32
CA PRO A 232 22.69 6.17 -5.39
C PRO A 232 22.89 7.62 -5.92
N GLU A 233 23.19 7.83 -7.21
CA GLU A 233 23.57 9.11 -7.82
C GLU A 233 22.44 9.78 -8.62
N GLY A 234 21.22 9.22 -8.64
CA GLY A 234 20.11 9.71 -9.46
C GLY A 234 19.21 10.79 -8.84
N ALA A 235 19.50 11.26 -7.63
CA ALA A 235 18.73 12.32 -6.96
C ALA A 235 19.62 13.56 -6.78
N ALA A 236 19.80 14.31 -7.86
CA ALA A 236 20.40 15.64 -7.87
C ALA A 236 19.42 16.63 -8.50
#